data_AF-D8F1F8-F1
#
_entry.id   AF-D8F1F8-F1
#
_cell.length_a   1.000
_cell.length_b   1.000
_cell.length_c   1.000
_cell.angle_alpha   90.00
_cell.angle_beta   90.00
_cell.angle_gamma   90.00
#
_symmetry.space_group_name_H-M   'P 1'
#
loop_
_entity.id
_entity.type
_entity.pdbx_description
1 polymer ?
#
loop_
_entity_poly.entity_id
_entity_poly.type
_entity_poly.pdbx_seq_one_letter_code
_entity_poly.pdbx_strand_id
1 'polypeptide(L)'
;MYWKGNVVMAVEYTNRKGKKYYLNIGKTKTGKPRYYFSLKVREQLAEEIPERFEIYEHPANAQVFLRKKIPSVISEMEIKLLENELKKLAGPRLYMADARGGEIVIYESNENLEDLKDLFGSISPYRDTSRIENMIMSDMTYSPIMKFILHDEKKRTFIVNRYCFRGSIDDWINIGGPMHLKEASKIFLQHLGKESFYDLV
;
A
#
# COMPACT_ATOMS: atom_id res chain seq x y z
N MET A 1 -40.00 -10.22 27.49
CA MET A 1 -39.45 -8.87 27.30
C MET A 1 -38.17 -9.01 26.49
N TYR A 2 -38.28 -8.95 25.16
CA TYR A 2 -37.13 -9.20 24.27
C TYR A 2 -36.38 -7.88 24.05
N TRP A 3 -35.13 -7.83 24.54
CA TRP A 3 -34.20 -6.76 24.23
C TRP A 3 -33.83 -6.87 22.74
N LYS A 4 -34.47 -6.08 21.88
CA LYS A 4 -33.93 -5.79 20.55
C LYS A 4 -32.81 -4.78 20.74
N GLY A 5 -31.61 -5.27 21.08
CA GLY A 5 -30.42 -4.45 20.96
C GLY A 5 -30.32 -4.00 19.52
N ASN A 6 -30.32 -2.68 19.29
CA ASN A 6 -29.94 -2.13 17.99
C ASN A 6 -28.61 -2.78 17.61
N VAL A 7 -28.57 -3.46 16.47
CA VAL A 7 -27.31 -3.92 15.89
C VAL A 7 -26.61 -2.65 15.42
N VAL A 8 -25.78 -2.09 16.28
CA VAL A 8 -24.91 -0.96 15.96
C VAL A 8 -23.92 -1.49 14.92
N MET A 9 -24.08 -1.12 13.66
CA MET A 9 -23.14 -1.50 12.60
C MET A 9 -21.87 -0.66 12.74
N ALA A 10 -20.96 -1.12 13.60
CA ALA A 10 -19.66 -0.51 13.75
C ALA A 10 -18.87 -0.54 12.44
N VAL A 11 -18.07 0.48 12.21
CA VAL A 11 -17.14 0.49 11.07
C VAL A 11 -16.01 -0.51 11.31
N GLU A 12 -15.93 -1.48 10.42
CA GLU A 12 -14.94 -2.55 10.42
C GLU A 12 -14.14 -2.53 9.11
N TYR A 13 -12.89 -2.99 9.17
CA TYR A 13 -12.06 -3.14 7.98
C TYR A 13 -11.12 -4.33 8.15
N THR A 14 -11.11 -5.25 7.18
CA THR A 14 -10.15 -6.35 7.13
C THR A 14 -9.03 -5.96 6.18
N ASN A 15 -7.81 -5.85 6.69
CA ASN A 15 -6.66 -5.50 5.87
C ASN A 15 -6.22 -6.66 4.97
N ARG A 16 -5.29 -6.41 4.03
CA ARG A 16 -4.77 -7.45 3.15
C ARG A 16 -4.04 -8.61 3.86
N LYS A 17 -3.70 -8.43 5.14
CA LYS A 17 -3.12 -9.47 6.01
C LYS A 17 -4.19 -10.31 6.73
N GLY A 18 -5.47 -10.13 6.41
CA GLY A 18 -6.59 -10.83 7.04
C GLY A 18 -6.93 -10.36 8.46
N LYS A 19 -6.30 -9.28 8.95
CA LYS A 19 -6.53 -8.76 10.30
C LYS A 19 -7.71 -7.80 10.28
N LYS A 20 -8.71 -8.07 11.13
CA LYS A 20 -9.91 -7.26 11.29
C LYS A 20 -9.69 -6.11 12.27
N TYR A 21 -9.90 -4.88 11.81
CA TYR A 21 -9.81 -3.65 12.57
C TYR A 21 -11.20 -3.06 12.81
N TYR A 22 -11.34 -2.36 13.94
CA TYR A 22 -12.55 -1.68 14.37
C TYR A 22 -12.26 -0.20 14.56
N LEU A 23 -13.15 0.69 14.11
CA LEU A 23 -13.04 2.12 14.34
C LEU A 23 -13.55 2.47 15.74
N ASN A 24 -12.61 2.76 16.64
CA ASN A 24 -12.90 3.11 18.03
C ASN A 24 -13.00 4.62 18.21
N ILE A 25 -13.83 5.03 19.17
CA ILE A 25 -13.96 6.41 19.64
C ILE A 25 -13.35 6.51 21.04
N GLY A 26 -12.28 7.29 21.16
CA GLY A 26 -11.71 7.70 22.44
C GLY A 26 -11.88 9.20 22.68
N LYS A 27 -11.27 9.72 23.74
CA LYS A 27 -11.21 11.15 24.04
C LYS A 27 -9.76 11.65 23.95
N THR A 28 -9.58 12.83 23.38
CA THR A 28 -8.32 13.58 23.46
C THR A 28 -8.12 14.15 24.87
N LYS A 29 -6.91 14.65 25.18
CA LYS A 29 -6.64 15.37 26.45
C LYS A 29 -7.58 16.55 26.68
N THR A 30 -8.09 17.15 25.61
CA THR A 30 -9.04 18.27 25.63
C THR A 30 -10.51 17.85 25.56
N GLY A 31 -10.83 16.56 25.73
CA GLY A 31 -12.20 16.03 25.74
C GLY A 31 -12.85 15.82 24.36
N LYS A 32 -12.26 16.35 23.27
CA LYS A 32 -12.74 16.13 21.89
C LYS A 32 -12.66 14.65 21.51
N PRO A 33 -13.60 14.13 20.68
CA PRO A 33 -13.54 12.75 20.20
C PRO A 33 -12.28 12.49 19.38
N ARG A 34 -11.67 11.33 19.59
CA ARG A 34 -10.53 10.82 18.82
C ARG A 34 -10.92 9.50 18.19
N TYR A 35 -10.91 9.45 16.87
CA TYR A 35 -11.19 8.24 16.10
C TYR A 35 -9.87 7.53 15.74
N TYR A 36 -9.83 6.21 15.89
CA TYR A 36 -8.66 5.40 15.50
C TYR A 36 -9.04 3.94 15.25
N PHE A 37 -8.36 3.31 14.29
CA PHE A 37 -8.50 1.86 14.06
C PHE A 37 -7.65 1.07 15.05
N SER A 38 -8.19 -0.06 15.51
CA SER A 38 -7.51 -1.02 16.40
C SER A 38 -8.06 -2.42 16.17
N LEU A 39 -7.23 -3.44 16.41
CA LEU A 39 -7.63 -4.86 16.36
C LEU A 39 -8.60 -5.24 17.51
N LYS A 40 -8.53 -4.49 18.62
CA LYS A 40 -9.40 -4.68 19.78
C LYS A 40 -10.58 -3.71 19.71
N VAL A 41 -11.77 -4.23 19.96
CA VAL A 41 -12.98 -3.45 20.26
C VAL A 41 -12.79 -2.79 21.64
N ARG A 42 -13.17 -1.52 21.73
CA ARG A 42 -13.23 -0.74 22.98
C ARG A 42 -14.66 -0.32 23.28
N GLU A 43 -14.83 0.45 24.35
CA GLU A 43 -16.14 0.85 24.90
C GLU A 43 -17.06 1.52 23.88
N GLN A 44 -16.52 2.34 22.97
CA GLN A 44 -17.30 3.05 21.97
C GLN A 44 -16.73 2.84 20.57
N LEU A 45 -17.60 2.42 19.65
CA LEU A 45 -17.30 2.25 18.23
C LEU A 45 -17.98 3.35 17.42
N ALA A 46 -17.37 3.73 16.30
CA ALA A 46 -17.99 4.63 15.34
C ALA A 46 -18.89 3.84 14.39
N GLU A 47 -20.05 4.41 14.08
CA GLU A 47 -21.03 3.86 13.13
C GLU A 47 -20.77 4.30 11.69
N GLU A 48 -19.98 5.37 11.50
CA GLU A 48 -19.62 5.90 10.20
C GLU A 48 -18.20 6.48 10.18
N ILE A 49 -17.64 6.57 8.98
CA ILE A 49 -16.40 7.31 8.73
C ILE A 49 -16.71 8.81 8.75
N PRO A 50 -16.02 9.63 9.57
CA PRO A 50 -16.23 11.07 9.55
C PRO A 50 -16.00 11.67 8.16
N GLU A 51 -16.85 12.62 7.73
CA GLU A 51 -17.00 13.15 6.36
C GLU A 51 -15.68 13.48 5.62
N ARG A 52 -14.65 13.90 6.35
CA ARG A 52 -13.33 14.33 5.82
C ARG A 52 -12.23 13.28 5.90
N PHE A 53 -12.57 12.08 6.34
CA PHE A 53 -11.62 11.00 6.57
C PHE A 53 -11.87 9.82 5.65
N GLU A 54 -10.85 9.00 5.51
CA GLU A 54 -10.86 7.75 4.77
C GLU A 54 -10.10 6.68 5.56
N ILE A 55 -10.45 5.42 5.27
CA ILE A 55 -9.67 4.27 5.71
C ILE A 55 -8.44 4.21 4.82
N TYR A 56 -7.28 4.12 5.42
CA TYR A 56 -6.02 3.95 4.70
C TYR A 56 -5.27 2.75 5.26
N GLU A 57 -4.91 1.83 4.38
CA GLU A 57 -4.06 0.70 4.69
C GLU A 57 -2.63 1.00 4.21
N HIS A 58 -1.67 1.04 5.13
CA HIS A 58 -0.30 1.41 4.79
C HIS A 58 0.39 0.32 3.94
N PRO A 59 1.02 0.67 2.79
CA PRO A 59 1.65 -0.31 1.89
C PRO A 59 2.82 -1.07 2.53
N ALA A 60 3.57 -0.50 3.46
CA ALA A 60 4.69 -1.23 4.07
C ALA A 60 4.28 -2.38 5.01
N ASN A 61 3.24 -2.22 5.82
CA ASN A 61 2.94 -3.12 6.94
C ASN A 61 1.46 -3.50 7.08
N ALA A 62 0.61 -3.02 6.17
CA ALA A 62 -0.85 -3.17 6.18
C ALA A 62 -1.55 -2.62 7.44
N GLN A 63 -0.90 -1.72 8.19
CA GLN A 63 -1.55 -1.07 9.31
C GLN A 63 -2.66 -0.15 8.81
N VAL A 64 -3.83 -0.23 9.45
CA VAL A 64 -5.01 0.52 9.08
C VAL A 64 -5.09 1.79 9.91
N PHE A 65 -5.29 2.91 9.23
CA PHE A 65 -5.41 4.23 9.82
C PHE A 65 -6.70 4.89 9.37
N LEU A 66 -7.23 5.76 10.23
CA LEU A 66 -8.17 6.78 9.81
C LEU A 66 -7.36 8.04 9.51
N ARG A 67 -7.34 8.48 8.26
CA ARG A 67 -6.61 9.68 7.84
C ARG A 67 -7.52 10.66 7.13
N LYS A 68 -7.12 11.93 7.03
CA LYS A 68 -7.84 12.90 6.19
C LYS A 68 -7.80 12.45 4.74
N LYS A 69 -8.91 12.62 4.01
CA LYS A 69 -8.95 12.43 2.56
C LYS A 69 -7.90 13.32 1.91
N ILE A 70 -7.07 12.73 1.06
CA ILE A 70 -6.08 13.46 0.27
C ILE A 70 -6.47 13.24 -1.19
N PRO A 71 -7.08 14.24 -1.84
CA PRO A 71 -7.41 14.13 -3.25
C PRO A 71 -6.14 13.78 -4.03
N SER A 72 -6.17 12.65 -4.70
CA SER A 72 -5.12 12.26 -5.64
C SER A 72 -5.38 12.96 -6.96
N VAL A 73 -4.39 13.68 -7.47
CA VAL A 73 -4.37 14.18 -8.85
C VAL A 73 -3.82 13.13 -9.82
N ILE A 74 -3.45 11.95 -9.30
CA ILE A 74 -3.17 10.75 -10.06
C ILE A 74 -4.48 10.02 -10.36
N SER A 75 -4.70 9.73 -11.64
CA SER A 75 -5.88 9.01 -12.11
C SER A 75 -5.79 7.52 -11.83
N GLU A 76 -6.94 6.86 -11.68
CA GLU A 76 -6.98 5.39 -11.53
C GLU A 76 -6.35 4.65 -12.73
N MET A 77 -6.43 5.23 -13.92
CA MET A 77 -5.83 4.64 -15.13
C MET A 77 -4.30 4.59 -15.05
N GLU A 78 -3.68 5.60 -14.45
CA GLU A 78 -2.23 5.66 -14.26
C GLU A 78 -1.75 4.64 -13.23
N ILE A 79 -2.51 4.46 -12.16
CA ILE A 79 -2.23 3.43 -11.16
C ILE A 79 -2.33 2.04 -11.82
N LYS A 80 -3.44 1.77 -12.52
CA LYS A 80 -3.65 0.50 -13.23
C LYS A 80 -2.57 0.22 -14.28
N LEU A 81 -2.06 1.26 -14.96
CA LEU A 81 -0.94 1.12 -15.88
C LEU A 81 0.28 0.56 -15.16
N LEU A 82 0.69 1.17 -14.04
CA LEU A 82 1.84 0.71 -13.29
C LEU A 82 1.62 -0.67 -12.69
N GLU A 83 0.46 -0.94 -12.10
CA GLU A 83 0.12 -2.26 -11.58
C GLU A 83 0.22 -3.35 -12.65
N ASN A 84 -0.23 -3.07 -13.87
CA ASN A 84 -0.13 -4.00 -14.99
C ASN A 84 1.31 -4.23 -15.44
N GLU A 85 2.16 -3.18 -15.47
CA GLU A 85 3.58 -3.34 -15.79
C GLU A 85 4.33 -4.11 -14.69
N LEU A 86 4.05 -3.80 -13.42
CA LEU A 86 4.64 -4.50 -12.27
C LEU A 86 4.28 -6.00 -12.26
N LYS A 87 3.02 -6.34 -12.56
CA LYS A 87 2.54 -7.73 -12.69
C LYS A 87 3.24 -8.52 -13.81
N LYS A 88 3.73 -7.84 -14.86
CA LYS A 88 4.50 -8.48 -15.94
C LYS A 88 5.95 -8.75 -15.54
N LEU A 89 6.54 -7.85 -14.74
CA LEU A 89 7.92 -7.96 -14.28
C LEU A 89 8.07 -9.08 -13.25
N ALA A 90 7.13 -9.13 -12.31
CA ALA A 90 7.07 -10.14 -11.27
C ALA A 90 5.61 -10.42 -10.91
N GLY A 91 5.36 -11.58 -10.30
CA GLY A 91 4.00 -11.94 -9.86
C GLY A 91 3.37 -10.84 -8.98
N PRO A 92 2.04 -10.84 -8.82
CA PRO A 92 1.26 -9.74 -8.21
C PRO A 92 1.57 -9.42 -6.75
N ARG A 93 2.50 -10.16 -6.12
CA ARG A 93 2.85 -10.06 -4.71
C ARG A 93 4.23 -9.43 -4.48
N LEU A 94 5.07 -9.28 -5.50
CA LEU A 94 6.39 -8.68 -5.31
C LEU A 94 6.31 -7.17 -5.17
N TYR A 95 5.41 -6.54 -5.93
CA TYR A 95 5.32 -5.09 -5.99
C TYR A 95 3.91 -4.58 -5.67
N MET A 96 3.84 -3.43 -5.01
CA MET A 96 2.62 -2.66 -4.80
C MET A 96 2.82 -1.21 -5.27
N ALA A 97 1.77 -0.59 -5.80
CA ALA A 97 1.75 0.84 -6.08
C ALA A 97 0.76 1.54 -5.14
N ASP A 98 1.19 2.64 -4.51
CA ASP A 98 0.33 3.52 -3.73
C ASP A 98 0.37 4.93 -4.34
N ALA A 99 -0.80 5.51 -4.58
CA ALA A 99 -0.91 6.86 -5.13
C ALA A 99 -1.51 7.81 -4.11
N ARG A 100 -0.86 8.96 -3.94
CA ARG A 100 -1.28 9.97 -2.98
C ARG A 100 -0.89 11.36 -3.45
N GLY A 101 -1.86 12.26 -3.53
CA GLY A 101 -1.63 13.60 -4.05
C GLY A 101 -1.11 13.53 -5.49
N GLY A 102 0.10 14.04 -5.73
CA GLY A 102 0.80 13.97 -7.02
C GLY A 102 1.88 12.90 -7.09
N GLU A 103 1.94 11.97 -6.13
CA GLU A 103 2.99 10.96 -6.07
C GLU A 103 2.42 9.55 -6.27
N ILE A 104 3.21 8.69 -6.91
CA ILE A 104 3.00 7.24 -6.94
C ILE A 104 4.26 6.59 -6.40
N VAL A 105 4.15 5.85 -5.30
CA VAL A 105 5.25 5.11 -4.69
C VAL A 105 5.11 3.63 -5.01
N ILE A 106 6.18 3.05 -5.55
CA ILE A 106 6.32 1.62 -5.73
C ILE A 106 7.00 1.04 -4.49
N TYR A 107 6.40 -0.02 -3.98
CA TYR A 107 6.86 -0.79 -2.85
C TYR A 107 7.27 -2.18 -3.33
N GLU A 108 8.40 -2.67 -2.85
CA GLU A 108 8.90 -4.04 -3.09
C GLU A 108 8.78 -4.86 -1.82
N SER A 109 8.36 -6.12 -1.96
CA SER A 109 8.31 -7.09 -0.87
C SER A 109 9.70 -7.31 -0.31
N ASN A 110 9.82 -7.28 1.02
CA ASN A 110 11.06 -7.63 1.72
C ASN A 110 11.31 -9.15 1.75
N GLU A 111 10.31 -9.95 1.38
CA GLU A 111 10.41 -11.40 1.32
C GLU A 111 11.10 -11.86 0.04
N ASN A 112 11.89 -12.93 0.15
CA ASN A 112 12.69 -13.48 -0.95
C ASN A 112 11.82 -14.07 -2.06
N LEU A 113 12.14 -13.70 -3.30
CA LEU A 113 11.46 -14.19 -4.50
C LEU A 113 11.67 -15.66 -4.80
N GLU A 114 12.86 -16.19 -4.52
CA GLU A 114 13.14 -17.62 -4.64
C GLU A 114 12.22 -18.41 -3.70
N ASP A 115 12.13 -17.97 -2.44
CA ASP A 115 11.29 -18.59 -1.42
C ASP A 115 9.81 -18.54 -1.80
N LEU A 116 9.33 -17.43 -2.38
CA LEU A 116 7.96 -17.33 -2.90
C LEU A 116 7.72 -18.26 -4.09
N LYS A 117 8.64 -18.33 -5.06
CA LYS A 117 8.53 -19.21 -6.24
C LYS A 117 8.51 -20.68 -5.84
N ASP A 118 9.38 -21.09 -4.93
CA ASP A 118 9.41 -22.45 -4.39
C ASP A 118 8.11 -22.76 -3.65
N LEU A 119 7.55 -21.79 -2.91
CA LEU A 119 6.25 -21.94 -2.26
C LEU A 119 5.09 -22.10 -3.25
N PHE A 120 5.06 -21.40 -4.38
CA PHE A 120 3.99 -21.57 -5.38
C PHE A 120 4.21 -22.78 -6.31
N GLY A 121 5.47 -23.16 -6.58
CA GLY A 121 5.82 -24.27 -7.45
C GLY A 121 5.68 -25.66 -6.80
N SER A 122 5.75 -25.74 -5.47
CA SER A 122 5.86 -27.01 -4.73
C SER A 122 4.55 -27.57 -4.17
N ILE A 123 3.40 -26.91 -4.39
CA ILE A 123 2.14 -27.32 -3.76
C ILE A 123 1.34 -28.27 -4.66
N SER A 124 1.17 -29.50 -4.19
CA SER A 124 0.26 -30.49 -4.78
C SER A 124 -1.18 -29.95 -4.86
N PRO A 125 -1.93 -30.21 -5.96
CA PRO A 125 -3.31 -29.72 -6.14
C PRO A 125 -4.33 -30.21 -5.09
N TYR A 126 -3.91 -31.08 -4.16
CA TYR A 126 -4.74 -31.65 -3.09
C TYR A 126 -4.52 -31.02 -1.70
N ARG A 127 -3.63 -30.02 -1.54
CA ARG A 127 -3.46 -29.27 -0.28
C ARG A 127 -4.36 -28.04 -0.26
N ASP A 128 -4.89 -27.71 0.92
CA ASP A 128 -5.59 -26.44 1.18
C ASP A 128 -4.58 -25.27 1.12
N THR A 129 -4.34 -24.80 -0.11
CA THR A 129 -3.43 -23.69 -0.43
C THR A 129 -3.82 -22.41 0.32
N SER A 130 -5.10 -22.23 0.64
CA SER A 130 -5.61 -21.00 1.25
C SER A 130 -4.99 -20.70 2.62
N ARG A 131 -4.72 -21.74 3.44
CA ARG A 131 -4.10 -21.57 4.77
C ARG A 131 -2.64 -21.13 4.67
N ILE A 132 -1.90 -21.72 3.75
CA ILE A 132 -0.49 -21.38 3.49
C ILE A 132 -0.41 -19.97 2.92
N GLU A 133 -1.27 -19.64 1.96
CA GLU A 133 -1.36 -18.29 1.39
C GLU A 133 -1.68 -17.24 2.46
N ASN A 134 -2.64 -17.50 3.34
CA ASN A 134 -2.97 -16.60 4.44
C ASN A 134 -1.80 -16.41 5.42
N MET A 135 -1.04 -17.47 5.70
CA MET A 135 0.14 -17.40 6.57
C MET A 135 1.21 -16.49 5.95
N ILE A 136 1.57 -16.70 4.69
CA ILE A 136 2.51 -15.84 3.96
C ILE A 136 2.01 -14.39 3.95
N MET A 137 0.75 -14.18 3.54
CA MET A 137 0.16 -12.84 3.44
C MET A 137 0.18 -12.10 4.76
N SER A 138 0.01 -12.80 5.89
CA SER A 138 -0.01 -12.19 7.21
C SER A 138 1.32 -11.58 7.64
N ASP A 139 2.44 -12.07 7.10
CA ASP A 139 3.78 -11.65 7.50
C ASP A 139 4.45 -10.72 6.49
N MET A 140 4.13 -10.82 5.19
CA MET A 140 4.72 -9.98 4.13
C MET A 140 4.81 -8.49 4.50
N THR A 141 6.02 -7.94 4.40
CA THR A 141 6.26 -6.49 4.52
C THR A 141 6.85 -5.95 3.23
N TYR A 142 6.73 -4.64 3.05
CA TYR A 142 7.21 -3.98 1.84
C TYR A 142 8.01 -2.73 2.18
N SER A 143 9.01 -2.42 1.36
CA SER A 143 9.82 -1.22 1.45
C SER A 143 9.60 -0.34 0.23
N PRO A 144 9.54 0.99 0.39
CA PRO A 144 9.49 1.90 -0.76
C PRO A 144 10.79 1.80 -1.55
N ILE A 145 10.70 1.69 -2.87
CA ILE A 145 11.87 1.51 -3.73
C ILE A 145 11.95 2.56 -4.84
N MET A 146 10.81 2.96 -5.42
CA MET A 146 10.75 3.92 -6.51
C MET A 146 9.55 4.85 -6.33
N LYS A 147 9.66 6.09 -6.81
CA LYS A 147 8.58 7.06 -6.75
C LYS A 147 8.49 7.86 -8.05
N PHE A 148 7.28 7.98 -8.57
CA PHE A 148 6.94 8.88 -9.66
C PHE A 148 6.26 10.11 -9.07
N ILE A 149 6.77 11.30 -9.36
CA ILE A 149 6.24 12.57 -8.86
C ILE A 149 5.71 13.36 -10.05
N LEU A 150 4.43 13.71 -10.02
CA LEU A 150 3.82 14.57 -11.02
C LEU A 150 4.51 15.93 -11.03
N HIS A 151 5.09 16.27 -12.17
CA HIS A 151 5.86 17.49 -12.36
C HIS A 151 5.02 18.60 -13.02
N ASP A 152 4.20 18.25 -14.01
CA ASP A 152 3.33 19.19 -14.72
C ASP A 152 1.99 18.52 -15.00
N GLU A 153 0.91 19.08 -14.44
CA GLU A 153 -0.46 18.57 -14.60
C GLU A 153 -0.97 18.69 -16.04
N LYS A 154 -0.61 19.77 -16.75
CA LYS A 154 -1.12 20.06 -18.10
C LYS A 154 -0.42 19.21 -19.15
N LYS A 155 0.90 19.07 -19.04
CA LYS A 155 1.70 18.20 -19.91
C LYS A 155 1.66 16.74 -19.48
N ARG A 156 1.18 16.47 -18.27
CA ARG A 156 1.11 15.15 -17.65
C ARG A 156 2.46 14.42 -17.67
N THR A 157 3.47 15.11 -17.14
CA THR A 157 4.85 14.60 -17.04
C THR A 157 5.25 14.34 -15.59
N PHE A 158 6.15 13.39 -15.39
CA PHE A 158 6.60 12.90 -14.10
C PHE A 158 8.12 12.93 -13.99
N ILE A 159 8.61 13.23 -12.79
CA ILE A 159 9.99 12.97 -12.35
C ILE A 159 10.01 11.60 -11.70
N VAL A 160 11.11 10.86 -11.88
CA VAL A 160 11.30 9.54 -11.27
C VAL A 160 12.42 9.61 -10.26
N ASN A 161 12.17 9.07 -9.07
CA ASN A 161 13.16 8.91 -8.04
C ASN A 161 13.28 7.45 -7.62
N ARG A 162 14.48 7.02 -7.21
CA ARG A 162 14.68 5.78 -6.46
C ARG A 162 15.00 6.06 -4.99
N TYR A 163 14.77 5.07 -4.14
CA TYR A 163 15.11 5.14 -2.72
C TYR A 163 16.63 5.04 -2.51
N CYS A 164 17.18 5.85 -1.60
CA CYS A 164 18.56 5.76 -1.15
C CYS A 164 18.67 4.85 0.07
N PHE A 165 19.41 3.75 -0.04
CA PHE A 165 19.62 2.79 1.05
C PHE A 165 20.85 3.10 1.93
N ARG A 166 21.45 4.30 1.77
CA ARG A 166 22.64 4.69 2.56
C ARG A 166 22.18 5.26 3.90
N GLY A 167 22.39 4.48 4.97
CA GLY A 167 21.91 4.78 6.31
C GLY A 167 22.34 6.15 6.83
N SER A 168 21.34 6.93 7.27
CA SER A 168 21.32 8.19 8.04
C SER A 168 20.49 9.31 7.39
N ILE A 169 20.17 9.20 6.10
CA ILE A 169 19.22 10.10 5.44
C ILE A 169 18.32 9.29 4.49
N ASP A 170 17.02 9.21 4.81
CA ASP A 170 15.99 8.58 3.96
C ASP A 170 15.71 9.45 2.72
N ASP A 171 16.68 9.53 1.82
CA ASP A 171 16.61 10.41 0.66
C ASP A 171 16.16 9.69 -0.61
N TRP A 172 15.41 10.42 -1.42
CA TRP A 172 15.01 10.01 -2.76
C TRP A 172 15.98 10.61 -3.78
N ILE A 173 16.60 9.77 -4.59
CA ILE A 173 17.53 10.19 -5.64
C ILE A 173 16.75 10.36 -6.94
N ASN A 174 16.81 11.54 -7.56
CA ASN A 174 16.26 11.75 -8.91
C ASN A 174 17.07 10.94 -9.93
N ILE A 175 16.38 10.13 -10.72
CA ILE A 175 16.96 9.25 -11.74
C ILE A 175 16.47 9.57 -13.16
N GLY A 176 15.64 10.60 -13.32
CA GLY A 176 15.23 11.09 -14.63
C GLY A 176 13.85 11.76 -14.68
N GLY A 177 13.46 12.07 -15.92
CA GLY A 177 12.30 12.91 -16.25
C GLY A 177 12.70 14.37 -16.50
N PRO A 178 11.72 15.25 -16.77
CA PRO A 178 10.28 14.99 -16.84
C PRO A 178 9.86 14.24 -18.11
N MET A 179 9.01 13.22 -17.97
CA MET A 179 8.49 12.43 -19.10
C MET A 179 7.11 11.83 -18.79
N HIS A 180 6.41 11.26 -19.77
CA HIS A 180 5.11 10.65 -19.53
C HIS A 180 5.23 9.35 -18.71
N LEU A 181 4.22 9.05 -17.88
CA LEU A 181 4.26 7.89 -16.98
C LEU A 181 4.50 6.56 -17.71
N LYS A 182 3.89 6.39 -18.89
CA LYS A 182 4.05 5.18 -19.73
C LYS A 182 5.46 5.01 -20.28
N GLU A 183 6.16 6.12 -20.52
CA GLU A 183 7.55 6.10 -20.97
C GLU A 183 8.46 5.79 -19.78
N ALA A 184 8.28 6.51 -18.68
CA ALA A 184 8.99 6.29 -17.43
C ALA A 184 8.86 4.83 -16.95
N SER A 185 7.65 4.25 -17.03
CA SER A 185 7.41 2.88 -16.59
C SER A 185 8.24 1.86 -17.37
N LYS A 186 8.42 2.07 -18.68
CA LYS A 186 9.22 1.18 -19.53
C LYS A 186 10.71 1.31 -19.26
N ILE A 187 11.19 2.53 -19.07
CA ILE A 187 12.62 2.81 -18.85
C ILE A 187 13.06 2.32 -17.47
N PHE A 188 12.29 2.61 -16.43
CA PHE A 188 12.76 2.46 -15.05
C PHE A 188 12.30 1.16 -14.39
N LEU A 189 11.07 0.69 -14.63
CA LEU A 189 10.57 -0.50 -13.91
C LEU A 189 11.32 -1.79 -14.29
N GLN A 190 11.89 -1.86 -15.50
CA GLN A 190 12.70 -3.01 -15.93
C GLN A 190 13.94 -3.27 -15.07
N HIS A 191 14.38 -2.29 -14.27
CA HIS A 191 15.52 -2.40 -13.38
C HIS A 191 15.16 -2.94 -12.00
N LEU A 192 13.87 -2.99 -11.63
CA LEU A 192 13.45 -3.48 -10.32
C LEU A 192 13.90 -4.93 -10.08
N GLY A 193 14.34 -5.22 -8.87
CA GLY A 193 14.89 -6.53 -8.48
C GLY A 193 16.22 -6.89 -9.15
N LYS A 194 16.93 -5.94 -9.76
CA LYS A 194 18.23 -6.17 -10.44
C LYS A 194 19.30 -5.21 -9.95
N GLU A 195 20.56 -5.63 -10.02
CA GLU A 195 21.72 -4.79 -9.67
C GLU A 195 21.74 -3.45 -10.43
N SER A 196 21.34 -3.47 -11.71
CA SER A 196 21.24 -2.26 -12.55
C SER A 196 20.34 -1.16 -11.96
N PHE A 197 19.48 -1.47 -10.98
CA PHE A 197 18.70 -0.48 -10.25
C PHE A 197 19.57 0.51 -9.48
N TYR A 198 20.68 0.03 -8.92
CA TYR A 198 21.58 0.84 -8.11
C TYR A 198 22.48 1.74 -8.96
N ASP A 199 22.58 1.45 -10.26
CA ASP A 199 23.32 2.22 -11.26
C ASP A 199 22.49 3.36 -11.89
N LEU A 200 21.20 3.47 -11.56
CA LEU A 200 20.35 4.58 -11.98
C LEU A 200 20.75 5.85 -11.21
N VAL A 201 21.70 6.62 -11.75
CA VAL A 201 22.19 7.92 -11.23
C VAL A 201 22.73 8.78 -12.35
#